data_AF-A0A5C6C969-F1
#
_entry.id   AF-A0A5C6C969-F1
#
_cell.length_a   1.000
_cell.length_b   1.000
_cell.length_c   1.000
_cell.angle_alpha   90.00
_cell.angle_beta   90.00
_cell.angle_gamma   90.00
#
_symmetry.space_group_name_H-M   'P 1'
#
loop_
_entity.id
_entity.type
_entity.pdbx_description
1 polymer ?
#
loop_
_entity_poly.entity_id
_entity_poly.type
_entity_poly.pdbx_seq_one_letter_code
_entity_poly.pdbx_strand_id
1 'polypeptide(L)'
;MQNLEDRTLVRGVATKLRAFIRSADGKKGRTPADLGVRRLPSTESNASRRIDDPEIEYRLACSRSDFLGAFELLQTRYLEAGLADCTAGACRIRMMPYHRWEQSQVFVAEAQERIVGTVTLVRDGRYDLPICDNYEREILAAREIGRVGEITSLAVDPVHPKPAEVFGQLTRILTFYARYHGMDFLAATVHPRHAKFYQHAMGFQVIGDEVQCRQVCGNPGVAVLGAVNDRSKYRRRWQDYYFDGVFPRSEMHPRPITADEHSYCHSLVDQANLYAKSTAGMGV
;
A
#
# COMPACT_ATOMS: atom_id res chain seq x y z
N MET A 1 1.34 -18.98 -31.29
CA MET A 1 1.88 -17.64 -31.62
C MET A 1 1.67 -16.64 -30.49
N GLN A 2 0.47 -16.53 -29.88
CA GLN A 2 0.21 -15.68 -28.70
C GLN A 2 1.24 -15.80 -27.56
N ASN A 3 1.65 -17.02 -27.19
CA ASN A 3 2.61 -17.25 -26.09
C ASN A 3 4.04 -16.74 -26.41
N LEU A 4 4.41 -16.62 -27.69
CA LEU A 4 5.73 -16.12 -28.11
C LEU A 4 5.74 -14.58 -28.13
N GLU A 5 4.64 -13.96 -28.55
CA GLU A 5 4.44 -12.50 -28.52
C GLU A 5 4.35 -11.99 -27.07
N ASP A 6 3.63 -12.70 -26.20
CA ASP A 6 3.52 -12.37 -24.78
C ASP A 6 4.89 -12.43 -24.08
N ARG A 7 5.67 -13.48 -24.34
CA ARG A 7 7.05 -13.61 -23.84
C ARG A 7 7.99 -12.53 -24.35
N THR A 8 7.83 -12.10 -25.61
CA THR A 8 8.66 -11.06 -26.21
C THR A 8 8.33 -9.69 -25.61
N LEU A 9 7.05 -9.42 -25.35
CA LEU A 9 6.57 -8.20 -24.73
C LEU A 9 6.97 -8.12 -23.24
N VAL A 10 6.77 -9.19 -22.48
CA VAL A 10 7.23 -9.31 -21.08
C VAL A 10 8.74 -9.09 -21.00
N ARG A 11 9.51 -9.67 -21.92
CA ARG A 11 10.97 -9.45 -22.01
C ARG A 11 11.32 -8.00 -22.32
N GLY A 12 10.51 -7.30 -23.12
CA GLY A 12 10.66 -5.88 -23.41
C GLY A 12 10.43 -5.00 -22.18
N VAL A 13 9.36 -5.25 -21.43
CA VAL A 13 9.05 -4.58 -20.16
C VAL A 13 10.14 -4.88 -19.12
N ALA A 14 10.54 -6.14 -18.98
CA ALA A 14 11.64 -6.57 -18.10
C ALA A 14 12.97 -5.90 -18.48
N THR A 15 13.24 -5.66 -19.77
CA THR A 15 14.45 -4.97 -20.21
C THR A 15 14.45 -3.50 -19.79
N LYS A 16 13.33 -2.80 -19.97
CA LYS A 16 13.15 -1.42 -19.47
C LYS A 16 13.27 -1.36 -17.96
N LEU A 17 12.66 -2.31 -17.25
CA LEU A 17 12.69 -2.39 -15.80
C LEU A 17 14.10 -2.67 -15.26
N ARG A 18 14.81 -3.62 -15.88
CA ARG A 18 16.23 -3.90 -15.57
C ARG A 18 17.12 -2.70 -15.87
N ALA A 19 16.88 -1.95 -16.94
CA ALA A 19 17.63 -0.73 -17.23
C ALA A 19 17.39 0.36 -16.16
N PHE A 20 16.15 0.51 -15.70
CA PHE A 20 15.82 1.40 -14.59
C PHE A 20 16.53 1.00 -13.29
N ILE A 21 16.50 -0.30 -12.95
CA ILE A 21 17.17 -0.84 -11.76
C ILE A 21 18.68 -0.65 -11.88
N ARG A 22 19.30 -1.01 -13.02
CA ARG A 22 20.75 -0.89 -13.25
C ARG A 22 21.26 0.54 -13.38
N SER A 23 20.44 1.50 -13.81
CA SER A 23 20.83 2.92 -13.79
C SER A 23 21.16 3.45 -12.38
N ALA A 24 20.85 2.67 -11.33
CA ALA A 24 21.20 2.92 -9.94
C ALA A 24 22.52 2.27 -9.47
N ASP A 25 23.03 1.25 -10.17
CA ASP A 25 24.19 0.44 -9.73
C ASP A 25 25.55 1.15 -9.82
N GLY A 26 25.57 2.45 -10.12
CA GLY A 26 26.78 3.27 -10.20
C GLY A 26 27.49 3.53 -8.86
N LYS A 27 26.90 3.19 -7.72
CA LYS A 27 27.58 3.25 -6.40
C LYS A 27 27.13 2.09 -5.52
N LYS A 28 27.91 1.01 -5.50
CA LYS A 28 27.88 -0.03 -4.45
C LYS A 28 27.86 0.66 -3.07
N GLY A 29 26.71 0.64 -2.41
CA GLY A 29 26.61 0.95 -0.98
C GLY A 29 27.46 -0.06 -0.22
N ARG A 30 28.48 0.43 0.50
CA ARG A 30 29.33 -0.42 1.34
C ARG A 30 28.49 -1.14 2.39
N THR A 31 28.89 -2.37 2.71
CA THR A 31 28.31 -3.17 3.79
C THR A 31 28.52 -2.46 5.15
N PRO A 32 27.62 -2.63 6.14
CA PRO A 32 27.68 -1.94 7.44
C PRO A 32 28.86 -2.29 8.37
N ALA A 33 29.92 -2.95 7.89
CA ALA A 33 30.99 -3.44 8.75
C ALA A 33 32.16 -2.46 8.97
N ASP A 34 32.21 -1.30 8.30
CA ASP A 34 33.44 -0.47 8.23
C ASP A 34 33.30 1.02 8.57
N LEU A 35 32.24 1.46 9.27
CA LEU A 35 32.11 2.88 9.64
C LEU A 35 32.31 3.09 11.15
N GLY A 36 33.59 3.21 11.50
CA GLY A 36 34.07 3.61 12.81
C GLY A 36 33.40 4.89 13.32
N VAL A 37 33.01 4.82 14.58
CA VAL A 37 32.40 5.90 15.35
C VAL A 37 33.35 7.09 15.41
N ARG A 38 32.91 8.26 14.91
CA ARG A 38 33.49 9.55 15.26
C ARG A 38 32.36 10.48 15.72
N ARG A 39 32.44 10.90 16.99
CA ARG A 39 31.48 11.79 17.66
C ARG A 39 31.39 13.14 16.95
N LEU A 40 30.17 13.63 16.77
CA LEU A 40 29.86 15.04 16.54
C LEU A 40 29.82 15.80 17.90
N PRO A 41 30.20 17.09 17.93
CA PRO A 41 30.18 17.90 19.14
C PRO A 41 28.76 18.24 19.58
N SER A 42 28.60 18.33 20.90
CA SER A 42 27.41 18.70 21.66
C SER A 42 26.90 20.08 21.30
N THR A 43 25.70 20.13 20.72
CA THR A 43 24.72 21.18 21.01
C THR A 43 23.63 20.51 21.83
N GLU A 44 23.63 20.79 23.12
CA GLU A 44 22.68 20.26 24.06
C GLU A 44 21.25 20.69 23.74
N SER A 45 20.35 19.76 24.06
CA SER A 45 18.91 19.89 24.28
C SER A 45 17.98 19.66 23.07
N ASN A 46 17.26 18.53 23.16
CA ASN A 46 16.10 18.06 22.37
C ASN A 46 16.28 17.11 21.17
N ALA A 47 17.29 16.24 21.21
CA ALA A 47 17.29 14.98 20.44
C ALA A 47 16.47 13.88 21.14
N SER A 48 15.19 14.17 21.38
CA SER A 48 14.14 13.21 21.73
C SER A 48 12.78 13.84 21.44
N ARG A 49 12.56 14.29 20.19
CA ARG A 49 11.18 14.46 19.73
C ARG A 49 10.66 13.08 19.36
N ARG A 50 9.99 12.53 20.35
CA ARG A 50 9.20 11.32 20.33
C ARG A 50 8.29 11.27 19.11
N ILE A 51 7.83 10.06 18.81
CA ILE A 51 6.64 9.77 18.02
C ILE A 51 5.42 10.27 18.83
N ASP A 52 5.31 11.58 19.08
CA ASP A 52 4.25 12.16 19.90
C ASP A 52 3.66 13.36 19.13
N ASP A 53 2.82 13.08 18.15
CA ASP A 53 1.49 13.68 18.28
C ASP A 53 0.73 12.70 19.19
N PRO A 54 0.51 13.01 20.49
CA PRO A 54 -0.11 12.08 21.44
C PRO A 54 -1.56 11.71 21.07
N GLU A 55 -2.06 12.16 19.93
CA GLU A 55 -3.41 11.94 19.45
C GLU A 55 -3.53 10.80 18.42
N ILE A 56 -2.44 10.32 17.79
CA ILE A 56 -2.53 9.29 16.73
C ILE A 56 -1.61 8.09 16.95
N GLU A 57 -2.19 6.90 17.07
CA GLU A 57 -1.47 5.63 17.10
C GLU A 57 -1.39 5.01 15.70
N TYR A 58 -0.20 4.54 15.30
CA TYR A 58 0.02 3.83 14.04
C TYR A 58 0.43 2.39 14.30
N ARG A 59 -0.26 1.42 13.71
CA ARG A 59 0.00 -0.01 13.95
C ARG A 59 -0.47 -0.90 12.82
N LEU A 60 -0.07 -2.17 12.90
CA LEU A 60 -0.70 -3.25 12.14
C LEU A 60 -2.06 -3.53 12.76
N ALA A 61 -3.11 -3.57 11.95
CA ALA A 61 -4.45 -3.93 12.40
C ALA A 61 -4.42 -5.34 13.01
N CYS A 62 -5.04 -5.49 14.19
CA CYS A 62 -5.00 -6.73 14.95
C CYS A 62 -6.27 -7.03 15.74
N SER A 63 -7.31 -6.24 15.53
CA SER A 63 -8.58 -6.41 16.21
C SER A 63 -9.72 -6.24 15.23
N ARG A 64 -10.87 -6.81 15.55
CA ARG A 64 -12.13 -6.56 14.82
C ARG A 64 -12.43 -5.06 14.69
N SER A 65 -12.16 -4.27 15.74
CA SER A 65 -12.37 -2.82 15.70
C SER A 65 -11.49 -2.15 14.64
N ASP A 66 -10.20 -2.56 14.56
CA ASP A 66 -9.26 -2.04 13.55
C ASP A 66 -9.75 -2.35 12.13
N PHE A 67 -10.13 -3.60 11.88
CA PHE A 67 -10.58 -4.03 10.56
C PHE A 67 -11.88 -3.36 10.14
N LEU A 68 -12.86 -3.26 11.05
CA LEU A 68 -14.12 -2.58 10.77
C LEU A 68 -13.87 -1.09 10.52
N GLY A 69 -13.15 -0.39 11.40
CA GLY A 69 -12.86 1.02 11.23
C GLY A 69 -12.07 1.32 9.94
N ALA A 70 -11.12 0.45 9.58
CA ALA A 70 -10.40 0.54 8.32
C ALA A 70 -11.33 0.40 7.10
N PHE A 71 -12.20 -0.62 7.09
CA PHE A 71 -13.07 -0.87 5.94
C PHE A 71 -14.25 0.09 5.87
N GLU A 72 -14.74 0.61 7.00
CA GLU A 72 -15.71 1.72 7.05
C GLU A 72 -15.09 2.99 6.46
N LEU A 73 -13.91 3.40 6.95
CA LEU A 73 -13.20 4.57 6.42
C LEU A 73 -12.95 4.43 4.91
N LEU A 74 -12.50 3.25 4.46
CA LEU A 74 -12.25 2.98 3.06
C LEU A 74 -13.53 3.13 2.22
N GLN A 75 -14.66 2.58 2.68
CA GLN A 75 -15.94 2.71 1.99
C GLN A 75 -16.38 4.17 1.91
N THR A 76 -16.36 4.90 3.03
CA THR A 76 -16.77 6.31 3.06
C THR A 76 -15.93 7.15 2.10
N ARG A 77 -14.60 7.03 2.14
CA ARG A 77 -13.71 7.83 1.27
C ARG A 77 -13.86 7.45 -0.20
N TYR A 78 -14.00 6.17 -0.51
CA TYR A 78 -14.16 5.74 -1.91
C TYR A 78 -15.51 6.19 -2.48
N LEU A 79 -16.60 6.18 -1.69
CA LEU A 79 -17.89 6.71 -2.12
C LEU A 79 -17.81 8.22 -2.40
N GLU A 80 -17.26 9.00 -1.47
CA GLU A 80 -17.11 10.46 -1.64
C GLU A 80 -16.25 10.84 -2.86
N ALA A 81 -15.26 10.01 -3.18
CA ALA A 81 -14.39 10.21 -4.34
C ALA A 81 -14.96 9.63 -5.65
N GLY A 82 -16.14 8.99 -5.63
CA GLY A 82 -16.73 8.32 -6.81
C GLY A 82 -15.97 7.07 -7.27
N LEU A 83 -15.22 6.44 -6.35
CA LEU A 83 -14.43 5.22 -6.56
C LEU A 83 -15.15 3.95 -6.07
N ALA A 84 -16.33 4.09 -5.46
CA ALA A 84 -17.20 2.98 -5.09
C ALA A 84 -18.63 3.29 -5.54
N ASP A 85 -19.40 2.23 -5.82
CA ASP A 85 -20.77 2.35 -6.32
C ASP A 85 -21.73 2.67 -5.16
N CYS A 86 -22.52 3.73 -5.31
CA CYS A 86 -23.58 4.13 -4.38
C CYS A 86 -24.73 3.12 -4.31
N THR A 87 -24.93 2.28 -5.32
CA THR A 87 -25.90 1.17 -5.31
C THR A 87 -25.47 0.07 -4.33
N ALA A 88 -24.16 -0.05 -4.09
CA ALA A 88 -23.59 -0.79 -2.97
C ALA A 88 -23.56 0.03 -1.66
N GLY A 89 -24.14 1.24 -1.64
CA GLY A 89 -24.21 2.15 -0.50
C GLY A 89 -25.05 1.64 0.68
N ALA A 90 -25.72 0.51 0.54
CA ALA A 90 -26.24 -0.25 1.68
C ALA A 90 -25.11 -0.80 2.57
N CYS A 91 -23.93 -1.08 1.99
CA CYS A 91 -22.81 -1.64 2.74
C CYS A 91 -22.00 -0.53 3.40
N ARG A 92 -21.90 -0.61 4.73
CA ARG A 92 -21.12 0.33 5.55
C ARG A 92 -19.61 0.13 5.43
N ILE A 93 -19.16 -1.03 4.94
CA ILE A 93 -17.74 -1.37 4.84
C ILE A 93 -17.33 -1.73 3.42
N ARG A 94 -16.05 -1.53 3.09
CA ARG A 94 -15.42 -1.95 1.83
C ARG A 94 -14.36 -2.98 2.12
N MET A 95 -14.73 -4.25 2.03
CA MET A 95 -13.80 -5.36 2.15
C MET A 95 -13.61 -6.03 0.79
N MET A 96 -12.35 -6.14 0.34
CA MET A 96 -11.99 -6.77 -0.91
C MET A 96 -11.56 -8.23 -0.69
N PRO A 97 -11.70 -9.13 -1.68
CA PRO A 97 -11.36 -10.55 -1.51
C PRO A 97 -9.93 -10.80 -1.02
N TYR A 98 -8.98 -9.96 -1.41
CA TYR A 98 -7.58 -10.09 -1.00
C TYR A 98 -7.33 -9.78 0.47
N HIS A 99 -8.23 -9.06 1.17
CA HIS A 99 -8.05 -8.78 2.60
C HIS A 99 -8.02 -10.06 3.46
N ARG A 100 -8.59 -11.17 2.97
CA ARG A 100 -8.60 -12.47 3.68
C ARG A 100 -7.33 -13.29 3.50
N TRP A 101 -6.43 -12.87 2.60
CA TRP A 101 -5.23 -13.64 2.31
C TRP A 101 -4.23 -13.50 3.45
N GLU A 102 -3.53 -14.60 3.80
CA GLU A 102 -2.45 -14.57 4.80
C GLU A 102 -1.30 -13.64 4.39
N GLN A 103 -1.19 -13.37 3.09
CA GLN A 103 -0.23 -12.45 2.51
C GLN A 103 -0.58 -10.98 2.76
N SER A 104 -1.82 -10.67 3.12
CA SER A 104 -2.30 -9.31 3.31
C SER A 104 -2.05 -8.80 4.73
N GLN A 105 -1.56 -7.57 4.82
CA GLN A 105 -1.40 -6.84 6.06
C GLN A 105 -2.12 -5.50 5.96
N VAL A 106 -3.08 -5.27 6.86
CA VAL A 106 -3.75 -3.97 7.01
C VAL A 106 -2.97 -3.16 8.06
N PHE A 107 -2.73 -1.88 7.75
CA PHE A 107 -2.14 -0.89 8.66
C PHE A 107 -3.16 0.19 8.93
N VAL A 108 -3.22 0.65 10.16
CA VAL A 108 -4.19 1.66 10.59
C VAL A 108 -3.52 2.79 11.34
N ALA A 109 -4.12 3.97 11.22
CA ALA A 109 -3.86 5.13 12.05
C ALA A 109 -5.15 5.41 12.85
N GLU A 110 -5.06 5.44 14.16
CA GLU A 110 -6.18 5.68 15.06
C GLU A 110 -5.99 6.98 15.81
N ALA A 111 -7.02 7.81 15.85
CA ALA A 111 -7.08 8.99 16.69
C ALA A 111 -8.42 9.05 17.43
N GLN A 112 -8.39 9.31 18.74
CA GLN A 112 -9.59 9.41 19.58
C GLN A 112 -10.54 8.20 19.41
N GLU A 113 -10.02 6.98 19.53
CA GLU A 113 -10.79 5.72 19.39
C GLU A 113 -11.40 5.49 17.99
N ARG A 114 -10.95 6.26 16.98
CA ARG A 114 -11.45 6.16 15.61
C ARG A 114 -10.32 5.99 14.61
N ILE A 115 -10.50 5.06 13.67
CA ILE A 115 -9.58 4.92 12.55
C ILE A 115 -9.68 6.15 11.64
N VAL A 116 -8.56 6.87 11.50
CA VAL A 116 -8.41 8.08 10.67
C VAL A 116 -7.58 7.84 9.41
N GLY A 117 -6.93 6.68 9.30
CA GLY A 117 -6.21 6.28 8.11
C GLY A 117 -6.03 4.77 8.02
N THR A 118 -5.95 4.26 6.80
CA THR A 118 -5.70 2.85 6.52
C THR A 118 -4.93 2.67 5.22
N VAL A 119 -4.11 1.62 5.15
CA VAL A 119 -3.49 1.11 3.92
C VAL A 119 -3.30 -0.39 4.04
N THR A 120 -3.39 -1.12 2.93
CA THR A 120 -3.13 -2.56 2.89
C THR A 120 -1.88 -2.84 2.06
N LEU A 121 -1.02 -3.73 2.53
CA LEU A 121 0.05 -4.35 1.74
C LEU A 121 -0.32 -5.81 1.46
N VAL A 122 -0.39 -6.19 0.19
CA VAL A 122 -0.54 -7.57 -0.24
C VAL A 122 0.81 -8.09 -0.69
N ARG A 123 1.36 -9.09 0.02
CA ARG A 123 2.61 -9.73 -0.39
C ARG A 123 2.36 -10.68 -1.56
N ASP A 124 3.27 -10.71 -2.51
CA ASP A 124 3.20 -11.72 -3.57
C ASP A 124 3.37 -13.13 -2.98
N GLY A 125 2.68 -14.12 -3.54
CA GLY A 125 2.60 -15.44 -2.93
C GLY A 125 1.65 -16.40 -3.65
N ARG A 126 0.71 -16.97 -2.89
CA ARG A 126 -0.19 -18.02 -3.40
C ARG A 126 -1.19 -17.51 -4.44
N TYR A 127 -1.63 -16.27 -4.29
CA TYR A 127 -2.61 -15.63 -5.15
C TYR A 127 -1.92 -14.52 -5.94
N ASP A 128 -2.41 -14.24 -7.14
CA ASP A 128 -1.94 -13.08 -7.89
C ASP A 128 -2.28 -11.78 -7.15
N LEU A 129 -1.37 -10.81 -7.25
CA LEU A 129 -1.58 -9.49 -6.68
C LEU A 129 -2.81 -8.84 -7.34
N PRO A 130 -3.66 -8.10 -6.60
CA PRO A 130 -4.83 -7.41 -7.16
C PRO A 130 -4.55 -6.58 -8.42
N ILE A 131 -3.37 -5.97 -8.53
CA ILE A 131 -2.91 -5.21 -9.69
C ILE A 131 -2.78 -6.07 -10.97
N CYS A 132 -2.61 -7.39 -10.85
CA CYS A 132 -2.51 -8.31 -11.98
C CYS A 132 -3.80 -8.36 -12.81
N ASP A 133 -4.96 -8.00 -12.24
CA ASP A 133 -6.23 -7.89 -13.00
C ASP A 133 -6.09 -7.01 -14.24
N ASN A 134 -5.20 -6.01 -14.22
CA ASN A 134 -4.96 -5.10 -15.35
C ASN A 134 -3.50 -5.07 -15.83
N TYR A 135 -2.54 -5.51 -15.00
CA TYR A 135 -1.10 -5.33 -15.24
C TYR A 135 -0.28 -6.60 -14.98
N GLU A 136 -0.86 -7.77 -15.24
CA GLU A 136 -0.19 -9.07 -15.00
C GLU A 136 1.21 -9.11 -15.63
N ARG A 137 1.36 -8.62 -16.87
CA ARG A 137 2.62 -8.66 -17.62
C ARG A 137 3.73 -7.87 -16.95
N GLU A 138 3.40 -6.66 -16.49
CA GLU A 138 4.33 -5.76 -15.80
C GLU A 138 4.78 -6.37 -14.47
N ILE A 139 3.86 -7.00 -13.74
CA ILE A 139 4.16 -7.68 -12.48
C ILE A 139 4.99 -8.95 -12.71
N LEU A 140 4.68 -9.75 -13.72
CA LEU A 140 5.51 -10.90 -14.12
C LEU A 140 6.94 -10.46 -14.45
N ALA A 141 7.11 -9.36 -15.20
CA ALA A 141 8.41 -8.80 -15.48
C ALA A 141 9.15 -8.32 -14.22
N ALA A 142 8.45 -7.76 -13.24
CA ALA A 142 9.03 -7.36 -11.95
C ALA A 142 9.43 -8.58 -11.09
N ARG A 143 8.61 -9.64 -11.08
CA ARG A 143 8.85 -10.92 -10.40
C ARG A 143 10.13 -11.62 -10.89
N GLU A 144 10.51 -11.45 -12.17
CA GLU A 144 11.78 -11.95 -12.69
C GLU A 144 13.01 -11.32 -12.04
N ILE A 145 12.86 -10.17 -11.38
CA ILE A 145 13.98 -9.38 -10.84
C ILE A 145 14.05 -9.47 -9.32
N GLY A 146 12.91 -9.50 -8.63
CA GLY A 146 12.86 -9.53 -7.17
C GLY A 146 11.45 -9.70 -6.63
N ARG A 147 11.33 -9.77 -5.31
CA ARG A 147 10.05 -9.99 -4.61
C ARG A 147 9.20 -8.73 -4.65
N VAL A 148 7.96 -8.86 -5.13
CA VAL A 148 7.00 -7.75 -5.25
C VAL A 148 5.98 -7.81 -4.10
N GLY A 149 5.52 -6.66 -3.64
CA GLY A 149 4.28 -6.53 -2.88
C GLY A 149 3.45 -5.40 -3.44
N GLU A 150 2.15 -5.40 -3.22
CA GLU A 150 1.23 -4.36 -3.69
C GLU A 150 0.69 -3.51 -2.54
N ILE A 151 0.81 -2.19 -2.67
CA ILE A 151 0.11 -1.21 -1.84
C ILE A 151 -1.28 -1.01 -2.42
N THR A 152 -2.32 -1.23 -1.61
CA THR A 152 -3.73 -1.10 -2.00
C THR A 152 -4.57 -0.58 -0.84
N SER A 153 -5.87 -0.35 -1.09
CA SER A 153 -6.85 0.03 -0.05
C SER A 153 -6.42 1.23 0.81
N LEU A 154 -5.79 2.24 0.21
CA LEU A 154 -5.36 3.45 0.92
C LEU A 154 -6.52 4.42 1.10
N ALA A 155 -6.80 4.82 2.34
CA ALA A 155 -7.70 5.92 2.65
C ALA A 155 -7.20 6.70 3.86
N VAL A 156 -7.38 8.01 3.83
CA VAL A 156 -7.10 8.92 4.95
C VAL A 156 -8.28 9.85 5.11
N ASP A 157 -8.67 10.12 6.35
CA ASP A 157 -9.70 11.09 6.66
C ASP A 157 -9.19 12.52 6.41
N PRO A 158 -9.78 13.27 5.46
CA PRO A 158 -9.35 14.64 5.15
C PRO A 158 -9.76 15.66 6.22
N VAL A 159 -10.71 15.34 7.10
CA VAL A 159 -11.14 16.22 8.21
C VAL A 159 -10.12 16.18 9.35
N HIS A 160 -9.30 15.13 9.40
CA HIS A 160 -8.21 15.07 10.36
C HIS A 160 -7.21 16.22 10.13
N PRO A 161 -6.67 16.90 11.16
CA PRO A 161 -5.84 18.11 10.99
C PRO A 161 -4.55 17.92 10.18
N LYS A 162 -4.03 16.67 10.09
CA LYS A 162 -2.74 16.36 9.45
C LYS A 162 -2.80 15.15 8.49
N PRO A 163 -3.62 15.19 7.42
CA PRO A 163 -3.84 14.02 6.57
C PRO A 163 -2.59 13.59 5.80
N ALA A 164 -1.70 14.53 5.45
CA ALA A 164 -0.42 14.22 4.83
C ALA A 164 0.55 13.51 5.77
N GLU A 165 0.50 13.81 7.08
CA GLU A 165 1.30 13.11 8.09
C GLU A 165 0.80 11.69 8.29
N VAL A 166 -0.52 11.50 8.39
CA VAL A 166 -1.15 10.18 8.47
C VAL A 166 -0.75 9.31 7.28
N PHE A 167 -0.86 9.84 6.05
CA PHE A 167 -0.39 9.15 4.85
C PHE A 167 1.11 8.80 4.92
N GLY A 168 1.94 9.77 5.34
CA GLY A 168 3.38 9.58 5.46
C GLY A 168 3.73 8.44 6.42
N GLN A 169 3.14 8.42 7.61
CA GLN A 169 3.46 7.44 8.65
C GLN A 169 2.94 6.05 8.27
N LEU A 170 1.74 5.95 7.71
CA LEU A 170 1.20 4.68 7.19
C LEU A 170 2.08 4.08 6.09
N THR A 171 2.49 4.90 5.12
CA THR A 171 3.39 4.41 4.05
C THR A 171 4.79 4.11 4.58
N ARG A 172 5.25 4.81 5.62
CA ARG A 172 6.52 4.55 6.30
C ARG A 172 6.50 3.20 7.02
N ILE A 173 5.54 2.94 7.91
CA ILE A 173 5.44 1.64 8.61
C ILE A 173 5.27 0.49 7.60
N LEU A 174 4.45 0.68 6.55
CA LEU A 174 4.28 -0.28 5.46
C LEU A 174 5.61 -0.56 4.75
N THR A 175 6.39 0.48 4.45
CA THR A 175 7.71 0.35 3.79
C THR A 175 8.67 -0.45 4.66
N PHE A 176 8.71 -0.19 5.97
CA PHE A 176 9.54 -0.98 6.89
C PHE A 176 9.09 -2.43 7.00
N TYR A 177 7.78 -2.67 7.06
CA TYR A 177 7.22 -4.02 6.99
C TYR A 177 7.62 -4.72 5.68
N ALA A 178 7.55 -4.01 4.55
CA ALA A 178 7.93 -4.56 3.25
C ALA A 178 9.39 -5.03 3.24
N ARG A 179 10.31 -4.22 3.75
CA ARG A 179 11.73 -4.60 3.89
C ARG A 179 11.93 -5.75 4.86
N TYR A 180 11.21 -5.75 5.99
CA TYR A 180 11.30 -6.81 6.99
C TYR A 180 10.91 -8.18 6.41
N HIS A 181 9.89 -8.20 5.54
CA HIS A 181 9.43 -9.39 4.82
C HIS A 181 10.18 -9.63 3.51
N GLY A 182 11.27 -8.89 3.25
CA GLY A 182 12.20 -9.13 2.16
C GLY A 182 11.72 -8.74 0.77
N MET A 183 10.69 -7.90 0.66
CA MET A 183 10.29 -7.35 -0.65
C MET A 183 11.38 -6.45 -1.22
N ASP A 184 11.55 -6.51 -2.53
CA ASP A 184 12.45 -5.67 -3.31
C ASP A 184 11.68 -4.52 -3.98
N PHE A 185 10.42 -4.78 -4.34
CA PHE A 185 9.57 -3.82 -5.03
C PHE A 185 8.20 -3.66 -4.37
N LEU A 186 7.70 -2.43 -4.39
CA LEU A 186 6.32 -2.09 -4.07
C LEU A 186 5.61 -1.62 -5.34
N ALA A 187 4.55 -2.32 -5.71
CA ALA A 187 3.65 -1.97 -6.79
C ALA A 187 2.40 -1.26 -6.25
N ALA A 188 1.76 -0.42 -7.07
CA ALA A 188 0.44 0.13 -6.76
C ALA A 188 -0.28 0.52 -8.04
N THR A 189 -1.61 0.42 -8.05
CA THR A 189 -2.45 1.08 -9.06
C THR A 189 -2.86 2.43 -8.50
N VAL A 190 -2.44 3.52 -9.16
CA VAL A 190 -2.74 4.88 -8.71
C VAL A 190 -3.49 5.64 -9.79
N HIS A 191 -4.28 6.64 -9.39
CA HIS A 191 -4.84 7.56 -10.36
C HIS A 191 -3.70 8.32 -11.08
N PRO A 192 -3.72 8.50 -12.42
CA PRO A 192 -2.66 9.17 -13.18
C PRO A 192 -2.25 10.54 -12.62
N ARG A 193 -3.20 11.32 -12.11
CA ARG A 193 -2.96 12.61 -11.41
C ARG A 193 -2.01 12.50 -10.21
N HIS A 194 -1.96 11.35 -9.54
CA HIS A 194 -1.11 11.12 -8.36
C HIS A 194 0.22 10.44 -8.70
N ALA A 195 0.39 9.85 -9.88
CA ALA A 195 1.62 9.14 -10.27
C ALA A 195 2.88 10.00 -10.07
N LYS A 196 2.83 11.28 -10.45
CA LYS A 196 3.94 12.24 -10.25
C LYS A 196 4.37 12.41 -8.81
N PHE A 197 3.43 12.31 -7.85
CA PHE A 197 3.77 12.37 -6.43
C PHE A 197 4.63 11.17 -6.03
N TYR A 198 4.22 9.95 -6.40
CA TYR A 198 4.98 8.72 -6.11
C TYR A 198 6.36 8.74 -6.78
N GLN A 199 6.45 9.22 -8.02
CA GLN A 199 7.72 9.40 -8.73
C GLN A 199 8.65 10.38 -8.01
N HIS A 200 8.16 11.58 -7.65
CA HIS A 200 8.99 12.62 -7.05
C HIS A 200 9.32 12.38 -5.57
N ALA A 201 8.45 11.73 -4.81
CA ALA A 201 8.66 11.51 -3.39
C ALA A 201 9.51 10.25 -3.14
N MET A 202 9.10 9.13 -3.75
CA MET A 202 9.61 7.80 -3.44
C MET A 202 10.39 7.17 -4.61
N GLY A 203 10.54 7.87 -5.73
CA GLY A 203 11.31 7.38 -6.88
C GLY A 203 10.61 6.26 -7.67
N PHE A 204 9.30 6.07 -7.44
CA PHE A 204 8.52 5.08 -8.18
C PHE A 204 8.53 5.40 -9.68
N GLN A 205 8.26 4.40 -10.51
CA GLN A 205 8.14 4.56 -11.96
C GLN A 205 6.79 4.06 -12.43
N VAL A 206 6.24 4.70 -13.46
CA VAL A 206 5.10 4.15 -14.20
C VAL A 206 5.59 2.96 -15.02
N ILE A 207 4.97 1.79 -14.86
CA ILE A 207 5.38 0.54 -15.51
C ILE A 207 4.35 0.01 -16.52
N GLY A 208 3.12 0.49 -16.48
CA GLY A 208 2.05 0.11 -17.40
C GLY A 208 1.27 1.33 -17.91
N ASP A 209 0.46 1.12 -18.94
CA ASP A 209 -0.35 2.17 -19.53
C ASP A 209 -1.57 2.54 -18.66
N GLU A 210 -2.21 3.66 -18.97
CA GLU A 210 -3.46 4.04 -18.32
C GLU A 210 -4.61 3.11 -18.74
N VAL A 211 -5.36 2.60 -17.76
CA VAL A 211 -6.52 1.72 -17.99
C VAL A 211 -7.72 2.21 -17.19
N GLN A 212 -8.92 1.76 -17.57
CA GLN A 212 -10.14 1.98 -16.80
C GLN A 212 -10.29 0.87 -15.75
N CYS A 213 -10.12 1.19 -14.48
CA CYS A 213 -10.10 0.19 -13.42
C CYS A 213 -11.50 -0.13 -12.90
N ARG A 214 -12.01 -1.34 -13.19
CA ARG A 214 -13.34 -1.81 -12.73
C ARG A 214 -13.48 -1.77 -11.21
N GLN A 215 -12.41 -2.09 -10.47
CA GLN A 215 -12.40 -2.09 -9.01
C GLN A 215 -12.72 -0.71 -8.41
N VAL A 216 -12.54 0.38 -9.16
CA VAL A 216 -12.84 1.76 -8.75
C VAL A 216 -13.85 2.43 -9.68
N CYS A 217 -14.92 1.72 -10.04
CA CYS A 217 -16.02 2.24 -10.86
C CYS A 217 -15.60 2.78 -12.23
N GLY A 218 -14.55 2.19 -12.82
CA GLY A 218 -14.03 2.60 -14.13
C GLY A 218 -13.08 3.78 -14.08
N ASN A 219 -12.77 4.35 -12.92
CA ASN A 219 -11.82 5.47 -12.84
C ASN A 219 -10.44 5.09 -13.42
N PRO A 220 -9.71 6.07 -13.99
CA PRO A 220 -8.39 5.81 -14.56
C PRO A 220 -7.39 5.31 -13.52
N GLY A 221 -6.62 4.29 -13.89
CA GLY A 221 -5.50 3.77 -13.11
C GLY A 221 -4.25 3.64 -13.97
N VAL A 222 -3.10 3.76 -13.32
CA VAL A 222 -1.79 3.48 -13.90
C VAL A 222 -0.96 2.67 -12.89
N ALA A 223 -0.26 1.64 -13.36
CA ALA A 223 0.63 0.86 -12.52
C ALA A 223 1.94 1.61 -12.25
N VAL A 224 2.32 1.69 -10.97
CA VAL A 224 3.62 2.21 -10.53
C VAL A 224 4.42 1.15 -9.77
N LEU A 225 5.75 1.19 -9.88
CA LEU A 225 6.68 0.32 -9.17
C LEU A 225 7.81 1.12 -8.51
N GLY A 226 8.08 0.88 -7.23
CA GLY A 226 9.19 1.48 -6.48
C GLY A 226 10.16 0.44 -5.93
N ALA A 227 11.47 0.74 -6.00
CA ALA A 227 12.52 -0.07 -5.37
C ALA A 227 12.61 0.27 -3.88
N VAL A 228 12.09 -0.60 -3.02
CA VAL A 228 11.89 -0.29 -1.59
C VAL A 228 13.20 -0.19 -0.81
N ASN A 229 14.25 -0.87 -1.29
CA ASN A 229 15.56 -0.95 -0.65
C ASN A 229 16.58 0.07 -1.18
N ASP A 230 16.25 0.86 -2.21
CA ASP A 230 17.17 1.82 -2.82
C ASP A 230 16.94 3.24 -2.31
N ARG A 231 17.71 3.63 -1.27
CA ARG A 231 17.66 4.99 -0.68
C ARG A 231 17.91 6.09 -1.69
N SER A 232 18.70 5.83 -2.75
CA SER A 232 19.06 6.86 -3.72
C SER A 232 17.88 7.28 -4.61
N LYS A 233 16.86 6.43 -4.75
CA LYS A 233 15.65 6.73 -5.54
C LYS A 233 14.71 7.71 -4.84
N TYR A 234 14.74 7.76 -3.52
CA TYR A 234 13.90 8.67 -2.75
C TYR A 234 14.48 10.07 -2.81
N ARG A 235 13.62 11.08 -2.96
CA ARG A 235 14.05 12.48 -2.90
C ARG A 235 14.70 12.74 -1.54
N ARG A 236 15.80 13.51 -1.52
CA ARG A 236 16.65 13.72 -0.34
C ARG A 236 15.88 13.94 0.98
N ARG A 237 14.85 14.79 0.98
CA ARG A 237 14.04 15.08 2.18
C ARG A 237 13.28 13.87 2.76
N TRP A 238 13.05 12.84 1.96
CA TRP A 238 12.30 11.64 2.30
C TRP A 238 13.19 10.44 2.60
N GLN A 239 14.49 10.53 2.36
CA GLN A 239 15.41 9.41 2.57
C GLN A 239 15.43 9.02 4.04
N ASP A 240 15.73 9.96 4.94
CA ASP A 240 15.77 9.68 6.37
C ASP A 240 14.38 9.24 6.87
N TYR A 241 13.32 9.86 6.33
CA TYR A 241 11.94 9.52 6.64
C TYR A 241 11.50 8.12 6.18
N TYR A 242 12.10 7.50 5.18
CA TYR A 242 11.74 6.13 4.78
C TYR A 242 12.79 5.09 5.15
N PHE A 243 13.98 5.47 5.60
CA PHE A 243 15.09 4.55 5.84
C PHE A 243 15.62 4.57 7.27
N ASP A 244 15.46 5.68 7.99
CA ASP A 244 15.98 5.81 9.34
C ASP A 244 14.84 5.61 10.34
N GLY A 245 15.04 4.76 11.34
CA GLY A 245 14.04 4.40 12.32
C GLY A 245 14.24 2.97 12.81
N VAL A 246 13.74 2.69 14.02
CA VAL A 246 13.73 1.35 14.58
C VAL A 246 12.28 0.95 14.76
N PHE A 247 11.85 -0.07 14.04
CA PHE A 247 10.59 -0.75 14.28
C PHE A 247 10.91 -2.13 14.84
N PRO A 248 10.52 -2.43 16.09
CA PRO A 248 10.77 -3.73 16.70
C PRO A 248 10.25 -4.88 15.83
N ARG A 249 11.01 -5.98 15.76
CA ARG A 249 10.58 -7.18 15.02
C ARG A 249 9.23 -7.72 15.51
N SER A 250 8.93 -7.56 16.79
CA SER A 250 7.66 -7.93 17.41
C SER A 250 6.46 -7.16 16.84
N GLU A 251 6.66 -5.91 16.39
CA GLU A 251 5.62 -5.07 15.78
C GLU A 251 5.45 -5.36 14.29
N MET A 252 6.43 -6.02 13.66
CA MET A 252 6.42 -6.36 12.22
C MET A 252 5.96 -7.80 11.93
N HIS A 253 5.45 -8.51 12.94
CA HIS A 253 4.88 -9.83 12.76
C HIS A 253 3.54 -9.74 11.99
N PRO A 254 3.31 -10.57 10.95
CA PRO A 254 2.05 -10.56 10.22
C PRO A 254 0.85 -10.78 11.12
N ARG A 255 -0.21 -10.01 10.90
CA ARG A 255 -1.50 -10.13 11.58
C ARG A 255 -2.61 -10.26 10.54
N PRO A 256 -2.75 -11.43 9.90
CA PRO A 256 -3.81 -11.66 8.94
C PRO A 256 -5.16 -11.63 9.65
N ILE A 257 -6.21 -11.28 8.91
CA ILE A 257 -7.59 -11.32 9.42
C ILE A 257 -7.92 -12.76 9.80
N THR A 258 -8.40 -12.97 11.01
CA THR A 258 -8.83 -14.30 11.47
C THR A 258 -10.10 -14.76 10.74
N ALA A 259 -10.38 -16.06 10.73
CA ALA A 259 -11.61 -16.59 10.13
C ALA A 259 -12.87 -15.98 10.75
N ASP A 260 -12.85 -15.70 12.05
CA ASP A 260 -13.98 -15.11 12.78
C ASP A 260 -14.20 -13.64 12.40
N GLU A 261 -13.13 -12.84 12.31
CA GLU A 261 -13.20 -11.45 11.85
C GLU A 261 -13.63 -11.36 10.39
N HIS A 262 -13.11 -12.26 9.55
CA HIS A 262 -13.51 -12.37 8.15
C HIS A 262 -15.00 -12.69 8.03
N SER A 263 -15.49 -13.70 8.74
CA SER A 263 -16.90 -14.10 8.70
C SER A 263 -17.81 -12.98 9.16
N TYR A 264 -17.40 -12.23 10.19
CA TYR A 264 -18.15 -11.06 10.65
C TYR A 264 -18.21 -9.96 9.59
N CYS A 265 -17.07 -9.54 9.03
CA CYS A 265 -17.04 -8.51 8.00
C CYS A 265 -17.80 -8.95 6.74
N HIS A 266 -17.65 -10.20 6.32
CA HIS A 266 -18.36 -10.75 5.18
C HIS A 266 -19.88 -10.74 5.38
N SER A 267 -20.35 -11.04 6.60
CA SER A 267 -21.79 -10.99 6.90
C SER A 267 -22.39 -9.59 6.71
N LEU A 268 -21.63 -8.53 6.97
CA LEU A 268 -22.07 -7.14 6.72
C LEU A 268 -22.19 -6.84 5.23
N VAL A 269 -21.24 -7.33 4.43
CA VAL A 269 -21.27 -7.18 2.96
C VAL A 269 -22.45 -7.97 2.37
N ASP A 270 -22.68 -9.19 2.84
CA ASP A 270 -23.79 -10.03 2.35
C ASP A 270 -25.15 -9.46 2.72
N GLN A 271 -25.33 -9.00 3.96
CA GLN A 271 -26.57 -8.33 4.40
C GLN A 271 -26.88 -7.11 3.54
N ALA A 272 -25.88 -6.29 3.23
CA ALA A 272 -26.04 -5.14 2.35
C ALA A 272 -26.42 -5.53 0.92
N ASN A 273 -25.78 -6.57 0.37
CA ASN A 273 -26.10 -7.09 -0.96
C ASN A 273 -27.53 -7.66 -1.04
N LEU A 274 -28.00 -8.34 0.02
CA LEU A 274 -29.36 -8.84 0.11
C LEU A 274 -30.39 -7.70 0.18
N TYR A 275 -30.11 -6.66 0.97
CA TYR A 275 -30.97 -5.47 1.08
C TYR A 275 -31.06 -4.69 -0.24
N ALA A 276 -29.94 -4.54 -0.96
CA ALA A 276 -29.92 -3.89 -2.27
C ALA A 276 -30.76 -4.66 -3.30
N LYS A 277 -30.73 -6.01 -3.27
CA LYS A 277 -31.54 -6.86 -4.15
C LYS A 277 -33.03 -6.79 -3.84
N SER A 278 -33.43 -6.73 -2.56
CA SER A 278 -34.86 -6.65 -2.19
C SER A 278 -35.47 -5.30 -2.55
N THR A 279 -34.73 -4.21 -2.39
CA THR A 279 -35.18 -2.84 -2.72
C THR A 279 -35.27 -2.60 -4.23
N ALA A 280 -34.35 -3.17 -5.03
CA ALA A 280 -34.43 -3.11 -6.49
C ALA A 280 -35.62 -3.90 -7.08
N GLY A 281 -36.11 -4.93 -6.38
CA GLY A 281 -37.25 -5.75 -6.80
C GLY A 281 -38.64 -5.18 -6.44
N MET A 282 -38.71 -4.13 -5.61
CA MET A 282 -39.97 -3.48 -5.22
C MET A 282 -40.34 -2.25 -6.07
N GLY A 283 -39.52 -1.93 -7.09
CA GLY A 283 -39.77 -0.85 -8.04
C GLY A 283 -40.22 -1.38 -9.40
N VAL A 284 -41.43 -1.94 -9.49
CA VAL A 284 -42.21 -2.13 -10.73
C VAL A 284 -43.68 -1.85 -10.42
#